data_AF-A0A2E6AH99-F1
#
_entry.id   AF-A0A2E6AH99-F1
#
_cell.length_a   1.000
_cell.length_b   1.000
_cell.length_c   1.000
_cell.angle_alpha   90.00
_cell.angle_beta   90.00
_cell.angle_gamma   90.00
#
_symmetry.space_group_name_H-M   'P 1'
#
loop_
_entity.id
_entity.type
_entity.pdbx_description
1 polymer ?
#
loop_
_entity_poly.entity_id
_entity_poly.type
_entity_poly.pdbx_seq_one_letter_code
_entity_poly.pdbx_strand_id
1 'polypeptide(L)'
;MAGLTVSIQVSPAADTKGMGESDGWRASNQSLSLGVISVGSIWKSFFSVRQSLASLALVVAISAQTFAADTVAVVSLKPTGKLFSDIEYLMEATGTGALGQIFMPQVKAFLQGIDETKPIGVAVMVDSGNFKPLAFVPVTDLSTLLGNLEQQMGPASDAGDGVTELDGPQPVFIKEQDGWAFVGQTVQALEELPENPAQLLDGLDQSYDISVRAYLKNLPEFIKQLIVGQMTALAQNSMQDDSGAAQAQIQQLQQTINESDTVTLGWQIDPAKRQTYFDMVSKPIAGTQMAKQVGASIGVESDFAGFVVEDAAMRGNITNMFLPEQIEQTLAGLAQAEASTIKEIDEDEDLDDGTRSAAKKLINTFFSIAGATIKTGKIDICQSVILKPKSIMVLTAAHVADGSQVEAAVKQLIASSKSQTEVSFSSVEFNVAEHADVSFHKLAVSVPEDKDIPVFGETLEITLGTAPESVYLAIGTDGMEHLIRQIDASASASGQSVDPLHAEFKLTPMLEFAESMAPNPVLRSLTQMVSDQPDHLRMRVTADEENGVMYRLTLEEGILSVLGQAVQMFGVNGGGGF
;
A
#
# COMPACT_ATOMS: atom_id res chain seq x y z
N MET A 1 16.15 2.69 1.10
CA MET A 1 15.84 1.57 0.20
C MET A 1 16.35 0.32 0.88
N ALA A 2 15.42 -0.37 1.54
CA ALA A 2 15.49 -1.77 1.90
C ALA A 2 14.03 -2.11 2.20
N GLY A 3 13.36 -2.76 1.25
CA GLY A 3 12.08 -3.40 1.55
C GLY A 3 12.33 -4.43 2.64
N LEU A 4 11.40 -4.54 3.57
CA LEU A 4 11.40 -5.67 4.50
C LEU A 4 10.99 -6.90 3.68
N THR A 5 11.95 -7.48 2.97
CA THR A 5 11.84 -8.87 2.54
C THR A 5 12.13 -9.70 3.78
N VAL A 6 11.14 -10.36 4.35
CA VAL A 6 11.41 -11.48 5.26
C VAL A 6 11.89 -12.63 4.38
N SER A 7 13.17 -12.57 4.01
CA SER A 7 13.90 -13.74 3.52
C SER A 7 14.33 -14.51 4.75
N ILE A 8 13.76 -15.69 4.99
CA ILE A 8 14.32 -16.63 5.96
C ILE A 8 15.61 -17.17 5.33
N GLN A 9 16.74 -16.51 5.56
CA GLN A 9 18.06 -17.08 5.29
C GLN A 9 18.45 -17.96 6.48
N VAL A 10 18.36 -19.27 6.29
CA VAL A 10 19.00 -20.24 7.18
C VAL A 10 20.46 -20.34 6.77
N SER A 11 21.35 -19.61 7.45
CA SER A 11 22.79 -19.83 7.31
C SER A 11 23.17 -21.15 7.99
N PRO A 12 23.89 -22.07 7.32
CA PRO A 12 24.46 -23.22 8.00
C PRO A 12 25.54 -22.75 8.98
N ALA A 13 25.53 -23.34 10.18
CA ALA A 13 26.52 -23.09 11.21
C ALA A 13 27.94 -23.41 10.71
N ALA A 14 28.89 -22.56 11.10
CA ALA A 14 30.31 -22.76 10.86
C ALA A 14 30.83 -24.03 11.57
N ASP A 15 31.20 -25.05 10.80
CA ASP A 15 32.46 -25.82 10.93
C ASP A 15 32.40 -27.10 10.09
N THR A 16 33.00 -27.09 8.89
CA THR A 16 33.65 -28.28 8.32
C THR A 16 34.84 -27.85 7.46
N LYS A 17 36.02 -27.82 8.09
CA LYS A 17 37.30 -27.87 7.36
C LYS A 17 37.42 -29.23 6.67
N GLY A 18 37.52 -29.18 5.35
CA GLY A 18 38.21 -30.18 4.53
C GLY A 18 37.30 -31.14 3.78
N MET A 19 37.05 -30.84 2.49
CA MET A 19 37.29 -31.72 1.34
C MET A 19 36.66 -31.14 0.06
N GLY A 20 37.50 -30.96 -0.98
CA GLY A 20 37.13 -31.05 -2.41
C GLY A 20 36.32 -29.91 -3.03
N GLU A 21 36.99 -29.03 -3.77
CA GLU A 21 36.39 -28.14 -4.76
C GLU A 21 35.60 -28.92 -5.81
N SER A 22 34.30 -28.68 -5.89
CA SER A 22 33.52 -28.78 -7.13
C SER A 22 32.48 -27.67 -7.11
N ASP A 23 32.80 -26.60 -7.85
CA ASP A 23 31.93 -25.46 -8.10
C ASP A 23 30.65 -25.91 -8.84
N GLY A 24 29.49 -25.50 -8.32
CA GLY A 24 28.21 -25.70 -8.99
C GLY A 24 27.07 -25.10 -8.17
N TRP A 25 26.37 -24.13 -8.77
CA TRP A 25 25.15 -23.47 -8.29
C TRP A 25 25.28 -22.33 -7.25
N ARG A 26 25.39 -21.12 -7.79
CA ARG A 26 24.80 -19.91 -7.20
C ARG A 26 23.30 -19.94 -7.52
N ALA A 27 22.46 -20.08 -6.50
CA ALA A 27 21.01 -20.01 -6.64
C ALA A 27 20.58 -18.68 -7.28
N SER A 28 19.90 -18.75 -8.43
CA SER A 28 19.13 -17.65 -9.00
C SER A 28 17.92 -17.41 -8.10
N ASN A 29 18.02 -16.39 -7.25
CA ASN A 29 16.89 -15.86 -6.48
C ASN A 29 15.90 -15.20 -7.46
N GLN A 30 14.95 -15.96 -8.00
CA GLN A 30 13.77 -15.38 -8.64
C GLN A 30 12.62 -15.35 -7.62
N SER A 31 12.44 -14.20 -6.97
CA SER A 31 11.24 -13.89 -6.20
C SER A 31 10.10 -13.55 -7.15
N LEU A 32 8.97 -14.26 -7.04
CA LEU A 32 7.68 -13.78 -7.56
C LEU A 32 7.37 -12.43 -6.90
N SER A 33 7.58 -11.35 -7.65
CA SER A 33 7.34 -9.98 -7.19
C SER A 33 5.88 -9.60 -7.46
N LEU A 34 5.00 -9.93 -6.51
CA LEU A 34 3.81 -9.11 -6.31
C LEU A 34 4.31 -7.77 -5.76
N GLY A 35 4.05 -6.67 -6.49
CA GLY A 35 4.62 -5.34 -6.24
C GLY A 35 4.66 -4.96 -4.77
N VAL A 36 5.86 -5.04 -4.19
CA VAL A 36 6.12 -4.69 -2.79
C VAL A 36 6.22 -3.16 -2.71
N ILE A 37 5.17 -2.51 -2.21
CA ILE A 37 5.29 -1.16 -1.66
C ILE A 37 6.12 -1.30 -0.39
N SER A 38 7.39 -0.87 -0.46
CA SER A 38 8.29 -0.93 0.69
C SER A 38 7.80 0.03 1.79
N VAL A 39 7.40 -0.49 2.95
CA VAL A 39 7.05 0.32 4.14
C VAL A 39 8.26 1.17 4.60
N GLY A 40 9.49 0.78 4.24
CA GLY A 40 10.72 1.51 4.56
C GLY A 40 10.91 2.84 3.80
N SER A 41 10.26 3.05 2.65
CA SER A 41 10.28 4.35 1.94
C SER A 41 9.32 5.36 2.55
N ILE A 42 8.30 4.90 3.28
CA ILE A 42 7.39 5.77 4.05
C ILE A 42 8.14 6.40 5.23
N TRP A 43 8.99 5.63 5.93
CA TRP A 43 9.71 6.12 7.12
C TRP A 43 10.92 7.03 6.86
N LYS A 44 11.63 6.88 5.73
CA LYS A 44 12.67 7.85 5.35
C LYS A 44 12.09 9.24 5.03
N SER A 45 10.84 9.29 4.58
CA SER A 45 10.06 10.51 4.42
C SER A 45 9.59 11.09 5.76
N PHE A 46 9.39 10.27 6.81
CA PHE A 46 9.12 10.76 8.16
C PHE A 46 10.33 11.41 8.83
N PHE A 47 11.56 10.95 8.59
CA PHE A 47 12.77 11.62 9.10
C PHE A 47 13.09 12.93 8.36
N SER A 48 12.55 13.11 7.14
CA SER A 48 12.58 14.41 6.44
C SER A 48 11.48 15.37 6.89
N VAL A 49 10.56 14.99 7.80
CA VAL A 49 9.51 15.87 8.39
C VAL A 49 10.09 17.08 9.12
N ARG A 50 11.32 16.97 9.63
CA ARG A 50 12.04 18.12 10.21
C ARG A 50 12.46 19.19 9.19
N GLN A 51 12.57 18.86 7.90
CA GLN A 51 12.78 19.84 6.83
C GLN A 51 11.55 20.05 5.93
N SER A 52 10.58 19.12 5.93
CA SER A 52 9.43 19.15 5.01
C SER A 52 8.20 19.90 5.51
N LEU A 53 8.00 20.09 6.82
CA LEU A 53 6.97 21.04 7.28
C LEU A 53 7.34 22.49 6.93
N ALA A 54 8.63 22.81 6.79
CA ALA A 54 9.11 24.11 6.31
C ALA A 54 9.16 24.22 4.77
N SER A 55 9.20 23.11 4.03
CA SER A 55 9.25 23.12 2.55
C SER A 55 7.94 22.79 1.83
N LEU A 56 6.89 22.34 2.54
CA LEU A 56 5.52 22.32 2.01
C LEU A 56 4.92 23.73 1.79
N ALA A 57 5.63 24.79 2.21
CA ALA A 57 5.22 26.18 2.03
C ALA A 57 6.12 27.01 1.08
N LEU A 58 7.18 26.45 0.48
CA LEU A 58 8.15 27.26 -0.27
C LEU A 58 8.68 26.56 -1.52
N VAL A 59 8.11 26.92 -2.68
CA VAL A 59 8.79 27.31 -3.94
C VAL A 59 7.74 27.26 -5.06
N VAL A 60 7.10 28.39 -5.32
CA VAL A 60 6.72 28.82 -6.69
C VAL A 60 6.89 30.33 -6.75
N ALA A 61 7.97 30.78 -7.35
CA ALA A 61 8.16 32.19 -7.72
C ALA A 61 7.86 32.33 -9.21
N ILE A 62 6.70 32.89 -9.56
CA ILE A 62 6.40 33.41 -10.90
C ILE A 62 5.65 34.75 -10.73
N SER A 63 5.66 35.59 -11.76
CA SER A 63 5.22 36.99 -11.78
C SER A 63 3.75 37.17 -12.20
N ALA A 64 3.22 38.38 -11.96
CA ALA A 64 1.80 38.73 -11.95
C ALA A 64 1.13 38.97 -13.33
N GLN A 65 -0.10 38.44 -13.50
CA GLN A 65 -1.23 38.92 -14.34
C GLN A 65 -2.59 38.39 -13.83
N THR A 66 -3.44 39.26 -13.27
CA THR A 66 -4.68 38.98 -12.49
C THR A 66 -5.74 38.08 -13.13
N PHE A 67 -6.17 37.04 -12.37
CA PHE A 67 -7.39 36.24 -12.58
C PHE A 67 -7.99 35.85 -11.20
N ALA A 68 -9.32 35.78 -11.07
CA ALA A 68 -10.01 35.42 -9.82
C ALA A 68 -9.55 34.05 -9.27
N ALA A 69 -9.39 33.95 -7.95
CA ALA A 69 -8.63 32.86 -7.34
C ALA A 69 -9.51 31.71 -6.82
N ASP A 70 -9.39 30.54 -7.44
CA ASP A 70 -9.96 29.30 -6.93
C ASP A 70 -8.97 28.61 -5.96
N THR A 71 -9.47 27.96 -4.91
CA THR A 71 -8.65 27.12 -4.02
C THR A 71 -8.18 25.89 -4.78
N VAL A 72 -6.87 25.65 -4.81
CA VAL A 72 -6.25 24.53 -5.51
C VAL A 72 -5.68 23.46 -4.58
N ALA A 73 -5.42 23.82 -3.33
CA ALA A 73 -5.03 22.86 -2.31
C ALA A 73 -5.41 23.33 -0.90
N VAL A 74 -5.64 22.38 0.00
CA VAL A 74 -5.85 22.62 1.42
C VAL A 74 -5.00 21.64 2.22
N VAL A 75 -4.33 22.16 3.25
CA VAL A 75 -3.70 21.36 4.31
C VAL A 75 -4.53 21.54 5.57
N SER A 76 -4.86 20.44 6.23
CA SER A 76 -5.65 20.42 7.45
C SER A 76 -4.90 19.72 8.57
N LEU A 77 -4.93 20.33 9.75
CA LEU A 77 -4.54 19.71 11.01
C LEU A 77 -5.74 19.72 11.96
N LYS A 78 -6.03 18.56 12.54
CA LYS A 78 -7.00 18.42 13.63
C LYS A 78 -6.64 19.37 14.79
N PRO A 79 -7.62 19.83 15.61
CA PRO A 79 -7.32 20.60 16.81
C PRO A 79 -6.12 20.04 17.59
N THR A 80 -5.14 20.91 17.89
CA THR A 80 -3.81 20.49 18.35
C THR A 80 -3.86 19.71 19.66
N GLY A 81 -4.84 19.99 20.54
CA GLY A 81 -5.03 19.24 21.77
C GLY A 81 -5.42 17.77 21.52
N LYS A 82 -6.22 17.52 20.48
CA LYS A 82 -6.55 16.15 20.03
C LYS A 82 -5.39 15.50 19.30
N LEU A 83 -4.78 16.21 18.35
CA LEU A 83 -3.63 15.73 17.60
C LEU A 83 -2.48 15.30 18.52
N PHE A 84 -2.19 16.06 19.58
CA PHE A 84 -1.15 15.70 20.54
C PHE A 84 -1.50 14.47 21.38
N SER A 85 -2.75 14.34 21.82
CA SER A 85 -3.21 13.12 22.50
C SER A 85 -3.06 11.89 21.60
N ASP A 86 -3.38 12.05 20.32
CA ASP A 86 -3.31 10.98 19.33
C ASP A 86 -1.85 10.61 19.01
N ILE A 87 -0.95 11.59 18.87
CA ILE A 87 0.50 11.37 18.72
C ILE A 87 1.10 10.72 19.97
N GLU A 88 0.70 11.15 21.17
CA GLU A 88 1.15 10.53 22.43
C GLU A 88 0.75 9.05 22.49
N TYR A 89 -0.50 8.72 22.13
CA TYR A 89 -0.93 7.32 21.98
C TYR A 89 -0.05 6.55 20.99
N LEU A 90 0.21 7.11 19.80
CA LEU A 90 1.05 6.45 18.80
C LEU A 90 2.48 6.22 19.31
N MET A 91 3.06 7.18 20.01
CA MET A 91 4.39 7.03 20.62
C MET A 91 4.39 5.93 21.68
N GLU A 92 3.33 5.80 22.49
CA GLU A 92 3.17 4.71 23.43
C GLU A 92 3.06 3.36 22.71
N ALA A 93 2.20 3.27 21.70
CA ALA A 93 1.97 2.06 20.90
C ALA A 93 3.25 1.57 20.18
N THR A 94 4.15 2.48 19.77
CA THR A 94 5.44 2.09 19.17
C THR A 94 6.57 1.90 20.20
N GLY A 95 6.27 1.97 21.50
CA GLY A 95 7.28 1.87 22.56
C GLY A 95 8.24 3.06 22.63
N THR A 96 7.91 4.19 22.00
CA THR A 96 8.69 5.44 21.96
C THR A 96 8.19 6.51 22.92
N GLY A 97 7.23 6.21 23.80
CA GLY A 97 6.65 7.17 24.76
C GLY A 97 7.68 7.94 25.61
N ALA A 98 8.82 7.33 25.93
CA ALA A 98 9.91 8.02 26.64
C ALA A 98 10.48 9.21 25.84
N LEU A 99 10.55 9.13 24.50
CA LEU A 99 10.93 10.25 23.65
C LEU A 99 9.85 11.34 23.67
N GLY A 100 8.57 10.94 23.71
CA GLY A 100 7.43 11.86 23.86
C GLY A 100 7.55 12.73 25.10
N GLN A 101 7.94 12.15 26.24
CA GLN A 101 8.14 12.88 27.50
C GLN A 101 9.24 13.96 27.41
N ILE A 102 10.20 13.82 26.50
CA ILE A 102 11.30 14.76 26.29
C ILE A 102 10.94 15.85 25.27
N PHE A 103 10.34 15.45 24.14
CA PHE A 103 10.11 16.34 23.01
C PHE A 103 8.76 17.05 23.05
N MET A 104 7.69 16.40 23.53
CA MET A 104 6.34 16.99 23.52
C MET A 104 6.24 18.30 24.33
N PRO A 105 6.89 18.47 25.51
CA PRO A 105 6.89 19.75 26.20
C PRO A 105 7.51 20.89 25.38
N GLN A 106 8.54 20.61 24.58
CA GLN A 106 9.17 21.61 23.71
C GLN A 106 8.24 21.97 22.55
N VAL A 107 7.61 20.97 21.93
CA VAL A 107 6.61 21.20 20.87
C VAL A 107 5.43 22.02 21.40
N LYS A 108 4.88 21.66 22.57
CA LYS A 108 3.79 22.41 23.21
C LYS A 108 4.20 23.84 23.60
N ALA A 109 5.47 24.06 23.97
CA ALA A 109 5.98 25.40 24.24
C ALA A 109 5.97 26.30 22.98
N PHE A 110 6.31 25.77 21.80
CA PHE A 110 6.23 26.52 20.55
C PHE A 110 4.81 26.89 20.13
N LEU A 111 3.81 26.13 20.57
CA LEU A 111 2.40 26.36 20.25
C LEU A 111 1.65 27.17 21.32
N GLN A 112 2.36 27.74 22.30
CA GLN A 112 1.71 28.62 23.27
C GLN A 112 1.04 29.81 22.57
N GLY A 113 -0.18 30.11 23.00
CA GLY A 113 -1.02 31.13 22.37
C GLY A 113 -1.97 30.60 21.30
N ILE A 114 -1.87 29.31 20.92
CA ILE A 114 -2.84 28.65 20.02
C ILE A 114 -4.06 28.15 20.81
N ASP A 115 -5.26 28.29 20.24
CA ASP A 115 -6.49 27.67 20.74
C ASP A 115 -6.54 26.19 20.32
N GLU A 116 -6.24 25.30 21.27
CA GLU A 116 -6.12 23.85 21.03
C GLU A 116 -7.44 23.14 20.68
N THR A 117 -8.57 23.86 20.71
CA THR A 117 -9.91 23.32 20.47
C THR A 117 -10.37 23.47 19.02
N LYS A 118 -9.65 24.23 18.20
CA LYS A 118 -9.96 24.51 16.80
C LYS A 118 -8.87 23.99 15.87
N PRO A 119 -9.21 23.64 14.62
CA PRO A 119 -8.23 23.12 13.66
C PRO A 119 -7.30 24.22 13.15
N ILE A 120 -6.14 23.82 12.63
CA ILE A 120 -5.23 24.69 11.89
C ILE A 120 -5.33 24.33 10.41
N GLY A 121 -5.22 25.33 9.54
CA GLY A 121 -5.30 25.11 8.11
C GLY A 121 -4.43 26.00 7.27
N VAL A 122 -4.18 25.53 6.04
CA VAL A 122 -3.63 26.33 4.96
C VAL A 122 -4.50 26.13 3.73
N ALA A 123 -5.04 27.20 3.18
CA ALA A 123 -5.68 27.19 1.88
C ALA A 123 -4.75 27.82 0.86
N VAL A 124 -4.50 27.13 -0.25
CA VAL A 124 -3.68 27.63 -1.35
C VAL A 124 -4.62 28.00 -2.49
N MET A 125 -4.60 29.27 -2.85
CA MET A 125 -5.36 29.80 -3.99
C MET A 125 -4.42 30.07 -5.16
N VAL A 126 -4.94 30.08 -6.38
CA VAL A 126 -4.17 30.54 -7.55
C VAL A 126 -4.81 31.79 -8.12
N ASP A 127 -4.10 32.91 -8.03
CA ASP A 127 -4.42 34.14 -8.76
C ASP A 127 -3.29 34.37 -9.74
N SER A 128 -3.62 34.64 -10.99
CA SER A 128 -2.62 35.03 -11.99
C SER A 128 -1.55 33.99 -12.33
N GLY A 129 -1.80 32.71 -12.02
CA GLY A 129 -0.76 31.67 -12.09
C GLY A 129 0.22 31.69 -10.91
N ASN A 130 0.00 32.54 -9.90
CA ASN A 130 0.77 32.57 -8.66
C ASN A 130 -0.01 31.93 -7.53
N PHE A 131 0.67 31.09 -6.76
CA PHE A 131 0.10 30.50 -5.57
C PHE A 131 0.08 31.51 -4.44
N LYS A 132 -1.08 31.65 -3.81
CA LYS A 132 -1.32 32.53 -2.67
C LYS A 132 -1.74 31.65 -1.49
N PRO A 133 -0.79 31.17 -0.67
CA PRO A 133 -1.12 30.45 0.55
C PRO A 133 -1.69 31.44 1.58
N LEU A 134 -2.80 31.05 2.20
CA LEU A 134 -3.39 31.68 3.37
C LEU A 134 -3.45 30.63 4.47
N ALA A 135 -2.57 30.76 5.47
CA ALA A 135 -2.66 29.95 6.67
C ALA A 135 -3.58 30.62 7.68
N PHE A 136 -4.26 29.81 8.49
CA PHE A 136 -5.11 30.28 9.58
C PHE A 136 -4.86 29.40 10.80
N VAL A 137 -4.46 30.05 11.89
CA VAL A 137 -4.13 29.43 13.16
C VAL A 137 -5.07 29.99 14.21
N PRO A 138 -5.82 29.18 14.96
CA PRO A 138 -6.71 29.70 15.97
C PRO A 138 -5.88 30.14 17.17
N VAL A 139 -6.10 31.34 17.68
CA VAL A 139 -5.27 31.94 18.73
C VAL A 139 -6.09 32.35 19.94
N THR A 140 -5.50 32.14 21.11
CA THR A 140 -5.93 32.72 22.40
C THR A 140 -5.06 33.90 22.79
N ASP A 141 -3.80 33.93 22.34
CA ASP A 141 -2.84 35.01 22.58
C ASP A 141 -1.82 35.07 21.43
N LEU A 142 -2.07 35.96 20.47
CA LEU A 142 -1.17 36.16 19.33
C LEU A 142 0.20 36.70 19.75
N SER A 143 0.27 37.56 20.77
CA SER A 143 1.54 38.15 21.20
C SER A 143 2.50 37.08 21.73
N THR A 144 1.98 36.12 22.49
CA THR A 144 2.76 34.98 22.98
C THR A 144 3.23 34.10 21.81
N LEU A 145 2.35 33.82 20.85
CA LEU A 145 2.69 33.03 19.66
C LEU A 145 3.81 33.70 18.85
N LEU A 146 3.69 35.00 18.57
CA LEU A 146 4.70 35.76 17.83
C LEU A 146 6.05 35.76 18.55
N GLY A 147 6.07 36.01 19.86
CA GLY A 147 7.32 36.00 20.64
C GLY A 147 8.06 34.66 20.59
N ASN A 148 7.34 33.54 20.45
CA ASN A 148 7.95 32.22 20.24
C ASN A 148 8.50 32.05 18.83
N LEU A 149 7.85 32.63 17.82
CA LEU A 149 8.25 32.55 16.41
C LEU A 149 9.43 33.47 16.07
N GLU A 150 9.58 34.61 16.75
CA GLU A 150 10.65 35.59 16.48
C GLU A 150 12.06 34.97 16.52
N GLN A 151 12.26 33.99 17.40
CA GLN A 151 13.56 33.29 17.52
C GLN A 151 13.95 32.51 16.26
N GLN A 152 12.97 32.09 15.44
CA GLN A 152 13.21 31.30 14.23
C GLN A 152 12.97 32.10 12.94
N MET A 153 11.98 32.99 12.97
CA MET A 153 11.46 33.67 11.77
C MET A 153 11.95 35.11 11.62
N GLY A 154 12.70 35.64 12.60
CA GLY A 154 13.12 37.04 12.62
C GLY A 154 12.17 37.93 13.44
N PRO A 155 12.58 39.17 13.73
CA PRO A 155 11.82 40.07 14.60
C PRO A 155 10.45 40.41 14.01
N ALA A 156 9.45 40.57 14.87
CA ALA A 156 8.16 41.10 14.48
C ALA A 156 8.20 42.62 14.39
N SER A 157 7.61 43.18 13.33
CA SER A 157 7.46 44.62 13.14
C SER A 157 6.05 44.96 12.67
N ASP A 158 5.58 46.14 13.04
CA ASP A 158 4.26 46.63 12.62
C ASP A 158 4.29 47.03 11.15
N ALA A 159 3.46 46.38 10.33
CA ALA A 159 3.28 46.65 8.91
C ALA A 159 2.06 47.56 8.62
N GLY A 160 1.38 48.05 9.67
CA GLY A 160 0.19 48.90 9.56
C GLY A 160 -1.11 48.10 9.49
N ASP A 161 -2.25 48.77 9.72
CA ASP A 161 -3.61 48.21 9.63
C ASP A 161 -3.84 46.91 10.45
N GLY A 162 -3.13 46.78 11.58
CA GLY A 162 -3.20 45.60 12.44
C GLY A 162 -2.44 44.37 11.90
N VAL A 163 -1.59 44.57 10.89
CA VAL A 163 -0.74 43.54 10.29
C VAL A 163 0.66 43.59 10.90
N THR A 164 1.16 42.43 11.28
CA THR A 164 2.54 42.23 11.75
C THR A 164 3.36 41.54 10.67
N GLU A 165 4.55 42.06 10.37
CA GLU A 165 5.54 41.42 9.50
C GLU A 165 6.59 40.69 10.34
N LEU A 166 6.88 39.44 9.99
CA LEU A 166 8.06 38.73 10.48
C LEU A 166 9.18 38.83 9.43
N ASP A 167 10.24 39.56 9.76
CA ASP A 167 11.36 39.88 8.86
C ASP A 167 12.37 38.72 8.75
N GLY A 168 11.91 37.62 8.15
CA GLY A 168 12.70 36.43 7.86
C GLY A 168 13.31 36.43 6.46
N PRO A 169 14.04 35.35 6.06
CA PRO A 169 14.56 35.21 4.70
C PRO A 169 13.50 35.31 3.61
N GLN A 170 12.25 34.97 3.95
CA GLN A 170 11.05 35.31 3.19
C GLN A 170 10.08 35.95 4.18
N PRO A 171 9.75 37.24 4.03
CA PRO A 171 8.85 37.91 4.95
C PRO A 171 7.45 37.29 4.87
N VAL A 172 6.80 37.18 6.02
CA VAL A 172 5.39 36.77 6.12
C VAL A 172 4.62 37.81 6.93
N PHE A 173 3.36 37.99 6.57
CA PHE A 173 2.46 38.96 7.17
C PHE A 173 1.39 38.23 7.96
N ILE A 174 1.06 38.74 9.14
CA ILE A 174 0.14 38.11 10.09
C ILE A 174 -0.90 39.13 10.53
N LYS A 175 -2.19 38.76 10.47
CA LYS A 175 -3.30 39.60 10.94
C LYS A 175 -4.20 38.79 11.87
N GLU A 176 -4.49 39.33 13.05
CA GLU A 176 -5.48 38.74 13.96
C GLU A 176 -6.89 39.21 13.57
N GLN A 177 -7.82 38.27 13.43
CA GLN A 177 -9.23 38.57 13.23
C GLN A 177 -10.09 37.46 13.83
N ASP A 178 -11.06 37.83 14.67
CA ASP A 178 -12.06 36.91 15.25
C ASP A 178 -11.47 35.66 15.95
N GLY A 179 -10.33 35.83 16.63
CA GLY A 179 -9.63 34.74 17.34
C GLY A 179 -8.82 33.82 16.41
N TRP A 180 -8.51 34.27 15.21
CA TRP A 180 -7.63 33.61 14.26
C TRP A 180 -6.46 34.52 13.88
N ALA A 181 -5.27 33.94 13.81
CA ALA A 181 -4.12 34.54 13.16
C ALA A 181 -4.06 34.05 11.72
N PHE A 182 -4.28 34.96 10.79
CA PHE A 182 -4.15 34.73 9.36
C PHE A 182 -2.75 35.07 8.91
N VAL A 183 -2.10 34.17 8.18
CA VAL A 183 -0.73 34.33 7.68
C VAL A 183 -0.73 34.31 6.15
N GLY A 184 -0.18 35.35 5.54
CA GLY A 184 -0.06 35.50 4.10
C GLY A 184 1.33 35.97 3.69
N GLN A 185 1.63 35.86 2.40
CA GLN A 185 2.91 36.32 1.83
C GLN A 185 2.92 37.81 1.48
N THR A 186 1.77 38.47 1.54
CA THR A 186 1.61 39.89 1.24
C THR A 186 0.52 40.48 2.13
N VAL A 187 0.59 41.78 2.42
CA VAL A 187 -0.47 42.50 3.15
C VAL A 187 -1.82 42.40 2.41
N GLN A 188 -1.80 42.44 1.07
CA GLN A 188 -3.01 42.33 0.24
C GLN A 188 -3.74 41.00 0.44
N ALA A 189 -3.02 39.91 0.74
CA ALA A 189 -3.64 38.62 1.03
C ALA A 189 -4.45 38.59 2.34
N LEU A 190 -4.34 39.64 3.17
CA LEU A 190 -4.99 39.77 4.48
C LEU A 190 -6.08 40.85 4.49
N GLU A 191 -6.42 41.42 3.34
CA GLU A 191 -7.48 42.42 3.20
C GLU A 191 -8.88 41.78 3.26
N GLU A 192 -9.06 40.64 2.57
CA GLU A 192 -10.33 39.92 2.47
C GLU A 192 -10.22 38.54 3.16
N LEU A 193 -10.47 38.51 4.46
CA LEU A 193 -10.37 37.30 5.28
C LEU A 193 -11.76 36.66 5.52
N PRO A 194 -11.88 35.33 5.47
CA PRO A 194 -13.13 34.65 5.78
C PRO A 194 -13.47 34.77 7.28
N GLU A 195 -14.76 34.93 7.60
CA GLU A 195 -15.23 34.96 9.00
C GLU A 195 -14.99 33.63 9.74
N ASN A 196 -15.09 32.50 9.01
CA ASN A 196 -14.85 31.17 9.55
C ASN A 196 -13.91 30.38 8.64
N PRO A 197 -12.59 30.51 8.82
CA PRO A 197 -11.62 29.86 7.94
C PRO A 197 -11.65 28.32 8.04
N ALA A 198 -12.13 27.74 9.14
CA ALA A 198 -12.23 26.29 9.28
C ALA A 198 -13.19 25.66 8.25
N GLN A 199 -14.13 26.43 7.68
CA GLN A 199 -14.97 25.95 6.59
C GLN A 199 -14.17 25.61 5.32
N LEU A 200 -13.00 26.24 5.12
CA LEU A 200 -12.11 25.93 4.00
C LEU A 200 -11.50 24.52 4.10
N LEU A 201 -11.54 23.90 5.28
CA LEU A 201 -11.02 22.55 5.50
C LEU A 201 -11.97 21.46 5.01
N ASP A 202 -13.24 21.79 4.77
CA ASP A 202 -14.23 20.86 4.20
C ASP A 202 -14.29 19.49 4.91
N GLY A 203 -14.27 19.52 6.25
CA GLY A 203 -14.38 18.34 7.12
C GLY A 203 -13.12 17.47 7.21
N LEU A 204 -12.02 17.87 6.57
CA LEU A 204 -10.74 17.14 6.63
C LEU A 204 -10.19 17.04 8.07
N ASP A 205 -10.37 18.09 8.87
CA ASP A 205 -9.98 18.14 10.29
C ASP A 205 -10.78 17.17 11.19
N GLN A 206 -11.96 16.74 10.73
CA GLN A 206 -12.80 15.77 11.44
C GLN A 206 -12.45 14.34 11.05
N SER A 207 -12.02 14.15 9.80
CA SER A 207 -11.74 12.83 9.23
C SER A 207 -10.30 12.36 9.49
N TYR A 208 -9.37 13.32 9.60
CA TYR A 208 -7.93 13.06 9.68
C TYR A 208 -7.25 13.91 10.75
N ASP A 209 -6.16 13.38 11.31
CA ASP A 209 -5.23 14.13 12.16
C ASP A 209 -4.40 15.11 11.33
N ILE A 210 -3.93 14.63 10.18
CA ILE A 210 -3.18 15.41 9.19
C ILE A 210 -3.72 15.04 7.81
N SER A 211 -4.03 16.02 6.98
CA SER A 211 -4.40 15.74 5.59
C SER A 211 -4.04 16.86 4.63
N VAL A 212 -3.91 16.48 3.37
CA VAL A 212 -3.73 17.38 2.23
C VAL A 212 -4.75 17.00 1.17
N ARG A 213 -5.51 17.98 0.67
CA ARG A 213 -6.41 17.81 -0.46
C ARG A 213 -6.03 18.76 -1.58
N ALA A 214 -5.78 18.22 -2.77
CA ALA A 214 -5.62 18.99 -3.99
C ALA A 214 -6.93 19.01 -4.78
N TYR A 215 -7.32 20.19 -5.26
CA TYR A 215 -8.46 20.41 -6.15
C TYR A 215 -7.93 20.52 -7.59
N LEU A 216 -7.70 19.37 -8.20
CA LEU A 216 -7.03 19.27 -9.50
C LEU A 216 -7.86 19.88 -10.63
N LYS A 217 -9.18 19.92 -10.49
CA LYS A 217 -10.06 20.64 -11.42
C LYS A 217 -9.79 22.15 -11.48
N ASN A 218 -9.35 22.73 -10.36
CA ASN A 218 -9.10 24.18 -10.23
C ASN A 218 -7.69 24.58 -10.67
N LEU A 219 -6.79 23.61 -10.91
CA LEU A 219 -5.44 23.91 -11.37
C LEU A 219 -5.42 24.40 -12.83
N PRO A 220 -4.73 25.51 -13.13
CA PRO A 220 -4.49 25.93 -14.50
C PRO A 220 -3.72 24.87 -15.29
N GLU A 221 -4.02 24.73 -16.58
CA GLU A 221 -3.44 23.71 -17.45
C GLU A 221 -1.90 23.76 -17.49
N PHE A 222 -1.32 24.97 -17.50
CA PHE A 222 0.14 25.12 -17.51
C PHE A 222 0.80 24.54 -16.24
N ILE A 223 0.14 24.64 -15.08
CA ILE A 223 0.63 24.08 -13.82
C ILE A 223 0.56 22.56 -13.86
N LYS A 224 -0.54 21.99 -14.37
CA LYS A 224 -0.67 20.54 -14.55
C LYS A 224 0.45 20.00 -15.42
N GLN A 225 0.73 20.66 -16.53
CA GLN A 225 1.82 20.29 -17.44
C GLN A 225 3.20 20.39 -16.79
N LEU A 226 3.44 21.43 -15.98
CA LEU A 226 4.69 21.57 -15.23
C LEU A 226 4.87 20.41 -14.24
N ILE A 227 3.82 20.08 -13.47
CA ILE A 227 3.82 18.99 -12.49
C ILE A 227 4.09 17.65 -13.19
N VAL A 228 3.34 17.35 -14.24
CA VAL A 228 3.52 16.13 -15.06
C VAL A 228 4.94 16.07 -15.63
N GLY A 229 5.47 17.17 -16.16
CA GLY A 229 6.82 17.23 -16.71
C GLY A 229 7.90 16.96 -15.66
N GLN A 230 7.79 17.56 -14.48
CA GLN A 230 8.73 17.32 -13.38
C GLN A 230 8.67 15.89 -12.87
N MET A 231 7.47 15.33 -12.68
CA MET A 231 7.33 13.94 -12.23
C MET A 231 7.81 12.94 -13.27
N THR A 232 7.59 13.21 -14.57
CA THR A 232 8.17 12.41 -15.66
C THR A 232 9.70 12.42 -15.57
N ALA A 233 10.30 13.59 -15.38
CA ALA A 233 11.76 13.69 -15.22
C ALA A 233 12.26 12.97 -13.96
N LEU A 234 11.55 13.07 -12.83
CA LEU A 234 11.90 12.35 -11.61
C LEU A 234 11.78 10.83 -11.76
N ALA A 235 10.72 10.34 -12.40
CA ALA A 235 10.55 8.92 -12.71
C ALA A 235 11.70 8.43 -13.59
N GLN A 236 12.01 9.14 -14.67
CA GLN A 236 13.13 8.81 -15.55
C GLN A 236 14.49 8.82 -14.82
N ASN A 237 14.69 9.74 -13.87
CA ASN A 237 15.95 9.83 -13.13
C ASN A 237 16.08 8.80 -11.99
N SER A 238 14.95 8.36 -11.43
CA SER A 238 14.92 7.41 -10.29
C SER A 238 14.88 5.95 -10.71
N MET A 239 14.47 5.69 -11.95
CA MET A 239 14.37 4.34 -12.48
C MET A 239 15.66 4.00 -13.25
N GLN A 240 16.39 3.00 -12.78
CA GLN A 240 17.56 2.45 -13.49
C GLN A 240 17.17 1.56 -14.67
N ASP A 241 15.86 1.36 -14.88
CA ASP A 241 15.32 0.39 -15.81
C ASP A 241 14.27 1.03 -16.72
N ASP A 242 14.52 0.95 -18.03
CA ASP A 242 13.72 1.56 -19.11
C ASP A 242 12.51 0.66 -19.47
N SER A 243 11.87 0.08 -18.45
CA SER A 243 10.83 -0.92 -18.62
C SER A 243 9.45 -0.29 -18.86
N GLY A 244 8.57 -1.02 -19.57
CA GLY A 244 7.18 -0.58 -19.85
C GLY A 244 6.36 -0.24 -18.59
N ALA A 245 6.75 -0.75 -17.43
CA ALA A 245 6.13 -0.45 -16.14
C ALA A 245 6.30 1.03 -15.74
N ALA A 246 7.44 1.65 -16.03
CA ALA A 246 7.69 3.07 -15.77
C ALA A 246 6.73 3.96 -16.56
N GLN A 247 6.56 3.65 -17.84
CA GLN A 247 5.66 4.38 -18.73
C GLN A 247 4.20 4.24 -18.29
N ALA A 248 3.78 3.04 -17.88
CA ALA A 248 2.44 2.81 -17.35
C ALA A 248 2.17 3.63 -16.07
N GLN A 249 3.15 3.71 -15.17
CA GLN A 249 3.04 4.53 -13.94
C GLN A 249 2.90 6.03 -14.26
N ILE A 250 3.68 6.54 -15.22
CA ILE A 250 3.58 7.94 -15.66
C ILE A 250 2.21 8.22 -16.31
N GLN A 251 1.70 7.31 -17.14
CA GLN A 251 0.37 7.44 -17.75
C GLN A 251 -0.74 7.44 -16.70
N GLN A 252 -0.69 6.54 -15.71
CA GLN A 252 -1.66 6.50 -14.62
C GLN A 252 -1.66 7.81 -13.80
N LEU A 253 -0.46 8.35 -13.55
CA LEU A 253 -0.30 9.62 -12.85
C LEU A 253 -0.86 10.80 -13.66
N GLN A 254 -0.58 10.84 -14.97
CA GLN A 254 -1.16 11.83 -15.88
C GLN A 254 -2.69 11.76 -15.89
N GLN A 255 -3.24 10.55 -15.98
CA GLN A 255 -4.68 10.33 -15.91
C GLN A 255 -5.23 10.85 -14.58
N THR A 256 -4.59 10.53 -13.45
CA THR A 256 -5.00 11.00 -12.13
C THR A 256 -5.04 12.53 -12.07
N ILE A 257 -4.01 13.22 -12.56
CA ILE A 257 -3.92 14.70 -12.56
C ILE A 257 -5.00 15.34 -13.45
N ASN A 258 -5.28 14.71 -14.59
CA ASN A 258 -6.19 15.28 -15.59
C ASN A 258 -7.65 14.93 -15.34
N GLU A 259 -7.92 13.76 -14.77
CA GLU A 259 -9.26 13.18 -14.66
C GLU A 259 -9.78 13.12 -13.22
N SER A 260 -9.02 13.57 -12.22
CA SER A 260 -9.53 13.75 -10.85
C SER A 260 -10.05 15.16 -10.61
N ASP A 261 -11.16 15.26 -9.91
CA ASP A 261 -11.67 16.49 -9.31
C ASP A 261 -10.82 16.84 -8.08
N THR A 262 -10.71 15.89 -7.16
CA THR A 262 -9.88 16.01 -5.96
C THR A 262 -9.01 14.78 -5.74
N VAL A 263 -7.85 15.02 -5.13
CA VAL A 263 -7.00 13.96 -4.54
C VAL A 263 -6.72 14.35 -3.09
N THR A 264 -7.04 13.46 -2.16
CA THR A 264 -6.80 13.64 -0.72
C THR A 264 -5.81 12.59 -0.23
N LEU A 265 -4.80 13.04 0.52
CA LEU A 265 -3.95 12.19 1.35
C LEU A 265 -4.29 12.48 2.81
N GLY A 266 -4.66 11.47 3.56
CA GLY A 266 -5.08 11.62 4.95
C GLY A 266 -4.39 10.61 5.86
N TRP A 267 -3.99 11.06 7.04
CA TRP A 267 -3.48 10.21 8.12
C TRP A 267 -4.34 10.39 9.36
N GLN A 268 -4.78 9.28 9.93
CA GLN A 268 -5.59 9.25 11.14
C GLN A 268 -5.02 8.25 12.13
N ILE A 269 -4.99 8.65 13.41
CA ILE A 269 -4.67 7.82 14.56
C ILE A 269 -5.95 7.66 15.36
N ASP A 270 -6.40 6.43 15.59
CA ASP A 270 -7.67 6.13 16.27
C ASP A 270 -7.39 5.30 17.54
N PRO A 271 -7.11 5.95 18.68
CA PRO A 271 -6.84 5.25 19.94
C PRO A 271 -8.02 4.38 20.41
N ALA A 272 -9.25 4.78 20.08
CA ALA A 272 -10.45 4.02 20.47
C ALA A 272 -10.52 2.67 19.75
N LYS A 273 -10.07 2.62 18.50
CA LYS A 273 -9.94 1.37 17.72
C LYS A 273 -8.56 0.75 17.78
N ARG A 274 -7.64 1.33 18.56
CA ARG A 274 -6.25 0.87 18.72
C ARG A 274 -5.52 0.68 17.38
N GLN A 275 -5.67 1.65 16.48
CA GLN A 275 -5.14 1.57 15.11
C GLN A 275 -4.75 2.95 14.58
N THR A 276 -4.01 2.95 13.47
CA THR A 276 -3.83 4.12 12.61
C THR A 276 -4.07 3.73 11.18
N TYR A 277 -4.52 4.67 10.35
CA TYR A 277 -4.69 4.43 8.92
C TYR A 277 -4.27 5.61 8.05
N PHE A 278 -3.85 5.27 6.84
CA PHE A 278 -3.51 6.20 5.78
C PHE A 278 -4.47 6.01 4.62
N ASP A 279 -5.05 7.11 4.16
CA ASP A 279 -5.96 7.14 3.02
C ASP A 279 -5.34 7.90 1.86
N MET A 280 -5.51 7.35 0.66
CA MET A 280 -5.49 8.11 -0.59
C MET A 280 -6.87 8.03 -1.22
N VAL A 281 -7.56 9.16 -1.30
CA VAL A 281 -8.88 9.29 -1.91
C VAL A 281 -8.77 10.06 -3.21
N SER A 282 -9.32 9.53 -4.29
CA SER A 282 -9.41 10.24 -5.56
C SER A 282 -10.86 10.25 -6.04
N LYS A 283 -11.38 11.47 -6.20
CA LYS A 283 -12.70 11.70 -6.76
C LYS A 283 -12.55 11.98 -8.25
N PRO A 284 -13.05 11.13 -9.15
CA PRO A 284 -12.93 11.38 -10.58
C PRO A 284 -13.89 12.49 -11.05
N ILE A 285 -13.50 13.21 -12.11
CA ILE A 285 -14.38 14.14 -12.83
C ILE A 285 -15.44 13.32 -13.56
N ALA A 286 -16.72 13.67 -13.41
CA ALA A 286 -17.81 12.98 -14.09
C ALA A 286 -17.61 12.91 -15.62
N GLY A 287 -17.82 11.72 -16.19
CA GLY A 287 -17.73 11.47 -17.63
C GLY A 287 -16.33 11.14 -18.17
N THR A 288 -15.27 11.20 -17.34
CA THR A 288 -13.92 10.77 -17.73
C THR A 288 -13.78 9.25 -17.80
N GLN A 289 -12.65 8.76 -18.30
CA GLN A 289 -12.35 7.33 -18.27
C GLN A 289 -12.21 6.85 -16.83
N MET A 290 -11.56 7.61 -15.95
CA MET A 290 -11.42 7.30 -14.54
C MET A 290 -12.77 7.18 -13.83
N ALA A 291 -13.74 8.06 -14.13
CA ALA A 291 -15.09 7.93 -13.57
C ALA A 291 -15.79 6.63 -13.98
N LYS A 292 -15.61 6.20 -15.23
CA LYS A 292 -16.15 4.91 -15.70
C LYS A 292 -15.47 3.72 -15.00
N GLN A 293 -14.16 3.81 -14.79
CA GLN A 293 -13.40 2.75 -14.08
C GLN A 293 -13.86 2.62 -12.63
N VAL A 294 -14.00 3.73 -11.92
CA VAL A 294 -14.55 3.74 -10.55
C VAL A 294 -15.96 3.18 -10.56
N GLY A 295 -16.83 3.61 -11.47
CA GLY A 295 -18.19 3.09 -11.60
C GLY A 295 -18.25 1.58 -11.81
N ALA A 296 -17.32 1.01 -12.59
CA ALA A 296 -17.22 -0.44 -12.80
C ALA A 296 -16.74 -1.21 -11.55
N SER A 297 -16.12 -0.51 -10.59
CA SER A 297 -15.67 -1.07 -9.30
C SER A 297 -16.71 -0.93 -8.18
N ILE A 298 -17.78 -0.16 -8.37
CA ILE A 298 -18.82 0.02 -7.33
C ILE A 298 -19.67 -1.25 -7.23
N GLY A 299 -19.78 -1.77 -6.00
CA GLY A 299 -20.70 -2.87 -5.70
C GLY A 299 -20.34 -4.20 -6.36
N VAL A 300 -19.08 -4.40 -6.77
CA VAL A 300 -18.60 -5.64 -7.38
C VAL A 300 -18.88 -6.84 -6.47
N GLU A 301 -19.21 -7.97 -7.06
CA GLU A 301 -19.54 -9.21 -6.35
C GLU A 301 -18.50 -10.29 -6.67
N SER A 302 -18.22 -11.15 -5.69
CA SER A 302 -17.34 -12.29 -5.85
C SER A 302 -18.10 -13.60 -5.77
N ASP A 303 -17.83 -14.51 -6.71
CA ASP A 303 -18.34 -15.89 -6.67
C ASP A 303 -17.57 -16.74 -5.66
N PHE A 304 -16.53 -16.18 -5.05
CA PHE A 304 -15.56 -16.87 -4.20
C PHE A 304 -15.43 -16.24 -2.81
N ALA A 305 -16.41 -15.45 -2.36
CA ALA A 305 -16.35 -14.74 -1.08
C ALA A 305 -16.10 -15.68 0.13
N GLY A 306 -16.51 -16.95 0.06
CA GLY A 306 -16.23 -17.96 1.09
C GLY A 306 -14.74 -18.30 1.24
N PHE A 307 -13.90 -17.98 0.26
CA PHE A 307 -12.45 -18.16 0.32
C PHE A 307 -11.72 -17.04 1.09
N VAL A 308 -12.42 -16.02 1.59
CA VAL A 308 -11.90 -14.99 2.51
C VAL A 308 -12.24 -15.42 3.95
N VAL A 309 -11.48 -16.39 4.47
CA VAL A 309 -11.74 -17.05 5.76
C VAL A 309 -11.38 -16.14 6.93
N GLU A 310 -12.31 -15.92 7.86
CA GLU A 310 -12.20 -14.87 8.90
C GLU A 310 -10.95 -14.93 9.78
N ASP A 311 -10.55 -16.15 10.17
CA ASP A 311 -9.43 -16.40 11.09
C ASP A 311 -8.15 -16.83 10.39
N ALA A 312 -8.06 -16.65 9.07
CA ALA A 312 -6.82 -16.93 8.36
C ALA A 312 -5.72 -15.93 8.75
N ALA A 313 -4.47 -16.39 8.74
CA ALA A 313 -3.30 -15.55 8.99
C ALA A 313 -3.08 -14.54 7.86
N MET A 314 -3.46 -14.92 6.64
CA MET A 314 -3.58 -14.02 5.50
C MET A 314 -4.90 -14.28 4.82
N ARG A 315 -5.61 -13.24 4.40
CA ARG A 315 -6.82 -13.37 3.59
C ARG A 315 -6.98 -12.19 2.66
N GLY A 316 -7.67 -12.40 1.56
CA GLY A 316 -7.99 -11.29 0.67
C GLY A 316 -8.72 -11.69 -0.58
N ASN A 317 -9.19 -10.66 -1.28
CA ASN A 317 -9.74 -10.76 -2.60
C ASN A 317 -9.22 -9.64 -3.49
N ILE A 318 -9.21 -9.92 -4.79
CA ILE A 318 -9.13 -8.94 -5.86
C ILE A 318 -10.30 -9.24 -6.78
N THR A 319 -11.28 -8.33 -6.80
CA THR A 319 -12.52 -8.50 -7.54
C THR A 319 -12.78 -7.22 -8.32
N ASN A 320 -12.73 -7.27 -9.64
CA ASN A 320 -12.96 -6.09 -10.47
C ASN A 320 -13.46 -6.44 -11.87
N MET A 321 -14.05 -5.46 -12.53
CA MET A 321 -14.49 -5.54 -13.91
C MET A 321 -13.60 -4.68 -14.81
N PHE A 322 -13.20 -5.23 -15.94
CA PHE A 322 -12.50 -4.48 -16.98
C PHE A 322 -13.48 -3.82 -17.92
N LEU A 323 -13.23 -2.54 -18.20
CA LEU A 323 -13.83 -1.87 -19.35
C LEU A 323 -13.25 -2.45 -20.64
N PRO A 324 -14.00 -2.47 -21.76
CA PRO A 324 -13.51 -3.00 -23.04
C PRO A 324 -12.17 -2.40 -23.48
N GLU A 325 -11.95 -1.11 -23.27
CA GLU A 325 -10.71 -0.42 -23.63
C GLU A 325 -9.52 -0.86 -22.75
N GLN A 326 -9.78 -1.28 -21.50
CA GLN A 326 -8.73 -1.79 -20.60
C GLN A 326 -8.30 -3.20 -20.98
N ILE A 327 -9.21 -4.03 -21.51
CA ILE A 327 -8.89 -5.41 -21.94
C ILE A 327 -7.74 -5.38 -22.96
N GLU A 328 -7.82 -4.52 -23.97
CA GLU A 328 -6.76 -4.43 -25.00
C GLU A 328 -5.41 -4.01 -24.40
N GLN A 329 -5.41 -3.01 -23.52
CA GLN A 329 -4.20 -2.52 -22.86
C GLN A 329 -3.58 -3.60 -21.95
N THR A 330 -4.40 -4.28 -21.16
CA THR A 330 -3.95 -5.36 -20.27
C THR A 330 -3.40 -6.54 -21.07
N LEU A 331 -4.03 -6.90 -22.20
CA LEU A 331 -3.52 -7.94 -23.10
C LEU A 331 -2.18 -7.56 -23.74
N ALA A 332 -1.98 -6.28 -24.09
CA ALA A 332 -0.69 -5.81 -24.59
C ALA A 332 0.41 -5.92 -23.54
N GLY A 333 0.12 -5.54 -22.28
CA GLY A 333 1.04 -5.72 -21.16
C GLY A 333 1.35 -7.19 -20.88
N LEU A 334 0.34 -8.06 -20.97
CA LEU A 334 0.51 -9.51 -20.83
C LEU A 334 1.43 -10.09 -21.92
N ALA A 335 1.25 -9.69 -23.17
CA ALA A 335 2.11 -10.12 -24.28
C ALA A 335 3.56 -9.64 -24.12
N GLN A 336 3.77 -8.44 -23.56
CA GLN A 336 5.11 -7.96 -23.23
C GLN A 336 5.75 -8.79 -22.12
N ALA A 337 4.99 -9.11 -21.06
CA ALA A 337 5.46 -9.97 -19.99
C ALA A 337 5.82 -11.38 -20.51
N GLU A 338 4.98 -11.95 -21.37
CA GLU A 338 5.27 -13.23 -22.04
C GLU A 338 6.58 -13.17 -22.82
N ALA A 339 6.77 -12.14 -23.67
CA ALA A 339 7.99 -11.99 -24.46
C ALA A 339 9.24 -11.86 -23.58
N SER A 340 9.16 -11.11 -22.48
CA SER A 340 10.26 -10.97 -21.52
C SER A 340 10.57 -12.29 -20.81
N THR A 341 9.57 -13.01 -20.32
CA THR A 341 9.77 -14.32 -19.68
C THR A 341 10.39 -15.33 -20.66
N ILE A 342 9.94 -15.36 -21.91
CA ILE A 342 10.51 -16.24 -22.94
C ILE A 342 11.96 -15.88 -23.24
N LYS A 343 12.29 -14.58 -23.26
CA LYS A 343 13.66 -14.11 -23.44
C LYS A 343 14.56 -14.53 -22.28
N GLU A 344 14.11 -14.40 -21.04
CA GLU A 344 14.86 -14.87 -19.86
C GLU A 344 15.11 -16.38 -19.93
N ILE A 345 14.09 -17.15 -20.31
CA ILE A 345 14.23 -18.59 -20.55
C ILE A 345 15.21 -18.88 -21.69
N ASP A 346 15.36 -18.00 -22.69
CA ASP A 346 16.34 -18.12 -23.77
C ASP A 346 17.77 -17.79 -23.35
N GLU A 347 17.93 -16.87 -22.40
CA GLU A 347 19.22 -16.39 -21.91
C GLU A 347 19.76 -17.25 -20.75
N ASP A 348 18.93 -18.13 -20.18
CA ASP A 348 19.36 -19.05 -19.12
C ASP A 348 20.29 -20.15 -19.66
N GLU A 349 21.59 -20.04 -19.38
CA GLU A 349 22.60 -21.00 -19.84
C GLU A 349 22.52 -22.36 -19.15
N ASP A 350 21.82 -22.47 -18.01
CA ASP A 350 21.72 -23.70 -17.22
C ASP A 350 20.65 -24.67 -17.79
N LEU A 351 19.78 -24.20 -18.69
CA LEU A 351 18.75 -25.02 -19.33
C LEU A 351 19.25 -25.69 -20.62
N ASP A 352 19.15 -27.02 -20.70
CA ASP A 352 19.33 -27.72 -21.98
C ASP A 352 18.19 -27.41 -22.96
N ASP A 353 18.42 -27.62 -24.27
CA ASP A 353 17.46 -27.31 -25.33
C ASP A 353 16.08 -27.97 -25.13
N GLY A 354 16.06 -29.20 -24.60
CA GLY A 354 14.84 -29.95 -24.33
C GLY A 354 14.04 -29.31 -23.20
N THR A 355 14.70 -29.02 -22.07
CA THR A 355 14.10 -28.34 -20.92
C THR A 355 13.63 -26.94 -21.29
N ARG A 356 14.44 -26.17 -22.02
CA ARG A 356 14.11 -24.82 -22.50
C ARG A 356 12.85 -24.83 -23.34
N SER A 357 12.76 -25.74 -24.31
CA SER A 357 11.58 -25.89 -25.17
C SER A 357 10.32 -26.26 -24.37
N ALA A 358 10.44 -27.17 -23.41
CA ALA A 358 9.34 -27.58 -22.54
C ALA A 358 8.85 -26.42 -21.65
N ALA A 359 9.78 -25.67 -21.04
CA ALA A 359 9.48 -24.51 -20.20
C ALA A 359 8.73 -23.44 -21.00
N LYS A 360 9.23 -23.05 -22.18
CA LYS A 360 8.55 -22.09 -23.07
C LYS A 360 7.14 -22.52 -23.43
N LYS A 361 6.96 -23.79 -23.79
CA LYS A 361 5.63 -24.31 -24.15
C LYS A 361 4.66 -24.20 -22.97
N LEU A 362 5.10 -24.52 -21.76
CA LEU A 362 4.28 -24.40 -20.57
C LEU A 362 3.92 -22.94 -20.25
N ILE A 363 4.91 -22.05 -20.33
CA ILE A 363 4.73 -20.60 -20.12
C ILE A 363 3.72 -20.04 -21.12
N ASN A 364 3.86 -20.33 -22.42
CA ASN A 364 2.90 -19.90 -23.44
C ASN A 364 1.48 -20.41 -23.15
N THR A 365 1.33 -21.64 -22.65
CA THR A 365 0.01 -22.16 -22.23
C THR A 365 -0.58 -21.32 -21.10
N PHE A 366 0.18 -21.01 -20.06
CA PHE A 366 -0.31 -20.19 -18.94
C PHE A 366 -0.65 -18.75 -19.36
N PHE A 367 0.19 -18.11 -20.18
CA PHE A 367 -0.10 -16.79 -20.74
C PHE A 367 -1.34 -16.80 -21.63
N SER A 368 -1.55 -17.84 -22.43
CA SER A 368 -2.78 -17.98 -23.23
C SER A 368 -4.03 -18.12 -22.36
N ILE A 369 -3.96 -18.88 -21.27
CA ILE A 369 -5.08 -19.00 -20.32
C ILE A 369 -5.36 -17.65 -19.67
N ALA A 370 -4.33 -16.97 -19.17
CA ALA A 370 -4.46 -15.64 -18.58
C ALA A 370 -5.08 -14.63 -19.56
N GLY A 371 -4.63 -14.64 -20.82
CA GLY A 371 -5.19 -13.79 -21.86
C GLY A 371 -6.64 -14.11 -22.21
N ALA A 372 -7.02 -15.39 -22.20
CA ALA A 372 -8.42 -15.79 -22.34
C ALA A 372 -9.27 -15.31 -21.16
N THR A 373 -8.78 -15.46 -19.93
CA THR A 373 -9.46 -14.98 -18.71
C THR A 373 -9.63 -13.46 -18.73
N ILE A 374 -8.62 -12.68 -19.09
CA ILE A 374 -8.73 -11.22 -19.21
C ILE A 374 -9.82 -10.81 -20.21
N LYS A 375 -9.98 -11.55 -21.32
CA LYS A 375 -11.03 -11.31 -22.31
C LYS A 375 -12.46 -11.55 -21.79
N THR A 376 -12.63 -12.24 -20.66
CA THR A 376 -13.94 -12.35 -20.01
C THR A 376 -14.40 -11.02 -19.40
N GLY A 377 -13.48 -10.08 -19.19
CA GLY A 377 -13.77 -8.77 -18.61
C GLY A 377 -13.91 -8.79 -17.08
N LYS A 378 -13.60 -9.91 -16.41
CA LYS A 378 -13.69 -10.07 -14.95
C LYS A 378 -12.37 -10.57 -14.38
N ILE A 379 -11.95 -9.97 -13.28
CA ILE A 379 -11.00 -10.57 -12.33
C ILE A 379 -11.76 -10.84 -11.06
N ASP A 380 -11.68 -12.06 -10.56
CA ASP A 380 -12.25 -12.42 -9.28
C ASP A 380 -11.41 -13.54 -8.69
N ILE A 381 -10.64 -13.19 -7.67
CA ILE A 381 -9.69 -14.08 -7.02
C ILE A 381 -9.84 -13.87 -5.52
N CYS A 382 -10.03 -14.97 -4.79
CA CYS A 382 -10.04 -14.97 -3.33
C CYS A 382 -9.01 -15.96 -2.80
N GLN A 383 -8.34 -15.60 -1.72
CA GLN A 383 -7.31 -16.43 -1.10
C GLN A 383 -7.36 -16.33 0.42
N SER A 384 -7.03 -17.44 1.08
CA SER A 384 -6.71 -17.51 2.49
C SER A 384 -5.47 -18.39 2.75
N VAL A 385 -4.65 -17.99 3.71
CA VAL A 385 -3.56 -18.78 4.27
C VAL A 385 -3.82 -18.97 5.75
N ILE A 386 -4.12 -20.20 6.14
CA ILE A 386 -4.35 -20.58 7.53
C ILE A 386 -3.05 -21.18 8.06
N LEU A 387 -2.54 -20.59 9.14
CA LEU A 387 -1.33 -21.05 9.80
C LEU A 387 -1.67 -21.60 11.18
N LYS A 388 -1.12 -22.78 11.48
CA LYS A 388 -1.10 -23.41 12.80
C LYS A 388 0.32 -23.88 13.08
N PRO A 389 0.72 -24.15 14.33
CA PRO A 389 2.06 -24.67 14.61
C PRO A 389 2.42 -25.86 13.70
N LYS A 390 3.48 -25.70 12.89
CA LYS A 390 3.99 -26.68 11.90
C LYS A 390 2.97 -27.15 10.85
N SER A 391 1.94 -26.34 10.56
CA SER A 391 0.90 -26.69 9.61
C SER A 391 0.45 -25.45 8.84
N ILE A 392 0.35 -25.62 7.52
CA ILE A 392 -0.09 -24.60 6.58
C ILE A 392 -1.24 -25.16 5.75
N MET A 393 -2.28 -24.34 5.57
CA MET A 393 -3.33 -24.57 4.59
C MET A 393 -3.49 -23.32 3.75
N VAL A 394 -3.21 -23.42 2.46
CA VAL A 394 -3.54 -22.37 1.49
C VAL A 394 -4.83 -22.76 0.80
N LEU A 395 -5.76 -21.82 0.67
CA LEU A 395 -7.01 -21.96 -0.08
C LEU A 395 -7.09 -20.81 -1.08
N THR A 396 -7.29 -21.11 -2.34
CA THR A 396 -7.44 -20.11 -3.40
C THR A 396 -8.58 -20.52 -4.32
N ALA A 397 -9.34 -19.54 -4.78
CA ALA A 397 -10.31 -19.70 -5.85
C ALA A 397 -10.18 -18.53 -6.82
N ALA A 398 -10.34 -18.81 -8.11
CA ALA A 398 -10.21 -17.80 -9.15
C ALA A 398 -11.16 -18.06 -10.31
N HIS A 399 -11.66 -16.96 -10.89
CA HIS A 399 -12.34 -16.94 -12.17
C HIS A 399 -11.34 -17.25 -13.30
N VAL A 400 -11.75 -18.10 -14.24
CA VAL A 400 -11.00 -18.38 -15.47
C VAL A 400 -11.95 -18.47 -16.65
N ALA A 401 -11.45 -18.23 -17.86
CA ALA A 401 -12.27 -18.43 -19.06
C ALA A 401 -12.62 -19.90 -19.33
N ASP A 402 -11.78 -20.84 -18.89
CA ASP A 402 -11.95 -22.27 -19.14
C ASP A 402 -11.13 -23.09 -18.11
N GLY A 403 -11.79 -23.64 -17.09
CA GLY A 403 -11.11 -24.45 -16.07
C GLY A 403 -10.56 -25.78 -16.61
N SER A 404 -11.09 -26.30 -17.72
CA SER A 404 -10.58 -27.52 -18.35
C SER A 404 -9.20 -27.29 -19.01
N GLN A 405 -8.94 -26.08 -19.49
CA GLN A 405 -7.61 -25.71 -19.99
C GLN A 405 -6.58 -25.63 -18.86
N VAL A 406 -6.98 -25.21 -17.66
CA VAL A 406 -6.11 -25.22 -16.47
C VAL A 406 -5.77 -26.67 -16.09
N GLU A 407 -6.76 -27.57 -16.07
CA GLU A 407 -6.52 -29.00 -15.84
C GLU A 407 -5.53 -29.59 -16.85
N ALA A 408 -5.71 -29.26 -18.14
CA ALA A 408 -4.82 -29.71 -19.20
C ALA A 408 -3.39 -29.16 -19.04
N ALA A 409 -3.24 -27.89 -18.63
CA ALA A 409 -1.94 -27.28 -18.36
C ALA A 409 -1.23 -27.96 -17.18
N VAL A 410 -1.96 -28.28 -16.10
CA VAL A 410 -1.42 -29.02 -14.96
C VAL A 410 -1.01 -30.45 -15.35
N LYS A 411 -1.81 -31.15 -16.16
CA LYS A 411 -1.43 -32.45 -16.73
C LYS A 411 -0.15 -32.37 -17.57
N GLN A 412 0.01 -31.30 -18.35
CA GLN A 412 1.22 -31.07 -19.13
C GLN A 412 2.43 -30.83 -18.22
N LEU A 413 2.28 -30.00 -17.17
CA LEU A 413 3.34 -29.75 -16.18
C LEU A 413 3.82 -31.05 -15.53
N ILE A 414 2.90 -31.91 -15.08
CA ILE A 414 3.22 -33.21 -14.47
C ILE A 414 3.92 -34.15 -15.47
N ALA A 415 3.50 -34.13 -16.73
CA ALA A 415 4.16 -34.93 -17.75
C ALA A 415 5.60 -34.46 -17.99
N SER A 416 5.83 -33.14 -17.98
CA SER A 416 7.15 -32.51 -18.13
C SER A 416 8.06 -32.70 -16.91
N SER A 417 7.52 -32.80 -15.69
CA SER A 417 8.35 -32.99 -14.49
C SER A 417 8.98 -34.38 -14.44
N LYS A 418 8.39 -35.40 -15.08
CA LYS A 418 8.94 -36.77 -15.14
C LYS A 418 10.32 -36.86 -15.81
N SER A 419 10.69 -35.85 -16.61
CA SER A 419 12.02 -35.72 -17.21
C SER A 419 13.03 -34.95 -16.36
N GLN A 420 12.62 -34.41 -15.20
CA GLN A 420 13.47 -33.61 -14.30
C GLN A 420 13.63 -34.30 -12.94
N THR A 421 14.79 -34.14 -12.31
CA THR A 421 15.12 -34.82 -11.04
C THR A 421 14.71 -34.05 -9.79
N GLU A 422 14.34 -32.77 -9.91
CA GLU A 422 14.14 -31.88 -8.76
C GLU A 422 12.70 -31.85 -8.20
N VAL A 423 11.69 -32.10 -9.04
CA VAL A 423 10.28 -32.13 -8.63
C VAL A 423 9.69 -33.51 -8.90
N SER A 424 9.53 -34.30 -7.85
CA SER A 424 8.97 -35.65 -7.93
C SER A 424 7.54 -35.67 -7.38
N PHE A 425 6.57 -35.98 -8.24
CA PHE A 425 5.20 -36.25 -7.80
C PHE A 425 5.11 -37.69 -7.28
N SER A 426 4.83 -37.86 -5.99
CA SER A 426 4.66 -39.17 -5.34
C SER A 426 3.29 -39.79 -5.64
N SER A 427 2.26 -38.97 -5.85
CA SER A 427 0.95 -39.42 -6.35
C SER A 427 0.26 -38.35 -7.18
N VAL A 428 -0.51 -38.80 -8.17
CA VAL A 428 -1.35 -37.94 -9.02
C VAL A 428 -2.62 -38.70 -9.36
N GLU A 429 -3.76 -38.18 -8.93
CA GLU A 429 -5.07 -38.75 -9.13
C GLU A 429 -6.02 -37.67 -9.67
N PHE A 430 -6.57 -37.88 -10.86
CA PHE A 430 -7.55 -36.97 -11.47
C PHE A 430 -8.97 -37.50 -11.25
N ASN A 431 -9.93 -36.60 -11.07
CA ASN A 431 -11.37 -36.91 -10.97
C ASN A 431 -11.67 -37.83 -9.78
N VAL A 432 -11.07 -37.51 -8.62
CA VAL A 432 -11.22 -38.29 -7.39
C VAL A 432 -12.56 -38.02 -6.70
N ALA A 433 -13.18 -36.87 -6.96
CA ALA A 433 -14.48 -36.48 -6.43
C ALA A 433 -15.09 -35.37 -7.29
N GLU A 434 -16.37 -35.10 -7.06
CA GLU A 434 -17.13 -34.00 -7.67
C GLU A 434 -18.03 -33.35 -6.62
N HIS A 435 -18.15 -32.02 -6.62
CA HIS A 435 -19.08 -31.25 -5.78
C HIS A 435 -19.47 -29.95 -6.47
N ALA A 436 -20.76 -29.64 -6.58
CA ALA A 436 -21.27 -28.41 -7.19
C ALA A 436 -20.62 -28.08 -8.56
N ASP A 437 -20.60 -29.07 -9.47
CA ASP A 437 -19.98 -29.00 -10.80
C ASP A 437 -18.45 -28.80 -10.81
N VAL A 438 -17.79 -28.91 -9.65
CA VAL A 438 -16.33 -28.89 -9.51
C VAL A 438 -15.78 -30.31 -9.49
N SER A 439 -14.91 -30.64 -10.44
CA SER A 439 -14.14 -31.88 -10.45
C SER A 439 -12.85 -31.70 -9.63
N PHE A 440 -12.59 -32.60 -8.69
CA PHE A 440 -11.39 -32.55 -7.86
C PHE A 440 -10.31 -33.52 -8.31
N HIS A 441 -9.07 -33.09 -8.17
CA HIS A 441 -7.85 -33.82 -8.46
C HIS A 441 -6.90 -33.71 -7.26
N LYS A 442 -6.21 -34.79 -6.93
CA LYS A 442 -5.22 -34.84 -5.85
C LYS A 442 -3.83 -35.03 -6.45
N LEU A 443 -2.89 -34.24 -5.96
CA LEU A 443 -1.48 -34.35 -6.30
C LEU A 443 -0.69 -34.36 -5.00
N ALA A 444 0.40 -35.11 -4.99
CA ALA A 444 1.33 -35.16 -3.88
C ALA A 444 2.75 -34.97 -4.43
N VAL A 445 3.49 -34.02 -3.89
CA VAL A 445 4.87 -33.71 -4.30
C VAL A 445 5.80 -34.10 -3.16
N SER A 446 6.81 -34.92 -3.43
CA SER A 446 7.85 -35.26 -2.46
C SER A 446 8.70 -34.02 -2.16
N VAL A 447 8.89 -33.72 -0.88
CA VAL A 447 9.76 -32.63 -0.45
C VAL A 447 11.21 -33.16 -0.38
N PRO A 448 12.18 -32.57 -1.12
CA PRO A 448 13.58 -33.00 -1.07
C PRO A 448 14.15 -32.98 0.36
N GLU A 449 14.98 -33.97 0.72
CA GLU A 449 15.50 -34.12 2.09
C GLU A 449 16.39 -32.95 2.57
N ASP A 450 16.92 -32.15 1.65
CA ASP A 450 17.80 -31.01 1.88
C ASP A 450 17.07 -29.65 1.96
N LYS A 451 15.74 -29.63 1.79
CA LYS A 451 14.92 -28.41 1.79
C LYS A 451 13.67 -28.56 2.66
N ASP A 452 13.42 -27.59 3.55
CA ASP A 452 12.13 -27.28 4.22
C ASP A 452 11.16 -28.44 4.60
N ILE A 453 11.68 -29.63 4.90
CA ILE A 453 10.92 -30.79 5.45
C ILE A 453 9.99 -30.39 6.62
N PRO A 454 10.33 -29.46 7.54
CA PRO A 454 9.49 -29.24 8.70
C PRO A 454 8.21 -28.44 8.42
N VAL A 455 8.04 -27.80 7.26
CA VAL A 455 6.84 -26.98 6.95
C VAL A 455 5.72 -27.81 6.32
N PHE A 456 6.07 -28.62 5.33
CA PHE A 456 5.10 -29.35 4.49
C PHE A 456 5.10 -30.85 4.76
N GLY A 457 5.95 -31.33 5.67
CA GLY A 457 6.19 -32.76 5.89
C GLY A 457 7.01 -33.38 4.76
N GLU A 458 7.06 -34.71 4.72
CA GLU A 458 7.75 -35.46 3.66
C GLU A 458 7.06 -35.32 2.29
N THR A 459 5.80 -34.86 2.27
CA THR A 459 4.98 -34.76 1.07
C THR A 459 4.04 -33.56 1.16
N LEU A 460 4.10 -32.71 0.15
CA LEU A 460 3.17 -31.59 -0.04
C LEU A 460 1.89 -32.10 -0.73
N GLU A 461 0.77 -32.06 -0.02
CA GLU A 461 -0.54 -32.38 -0.59
C GLU A 461 -1.14 -31.16 -1.31
N ILE A 462 -1.62 -31.38 -2.53
CA ILE A 462 -2.28 -30.37 -3.36
C ILE A 462 -3.62 -30.94 -3.83
N THR A 463 -4.69 -30.18 -3.62
CA THR A 463 -5.99 -30.46 -4.24
C THR A 463 -6.31 -29.37 -5.24
N LEU A 464 -6.56 -29.76 -6.50
CA LEU A 464 -7.04 -28.89 -7.56
C LEU A 464 -8.52 -29.18 -7.81
N GLY A 465 -9.36 -28.16 -7.78
CA GLY A 465 -10.75 -28.21 -8.27
C GLY A 465 -10.87 -27.45 -9.58
N THR A 466 -11.56 -28.00 -10.57
CA THR A 466 -11.85 -27.33 -11.84
C THR A 466 -13.34 -27.36 -12.13
N ALA A 467 -13.87 -26.23 -12.60
CA ALA A 467 -15.22 -26.09 -13.10
C ALA A 467 -15.17 -25.34 -14.45
N PRO A 468 -16.29 -25.15 -15.16
CA PRO A 468 -16.28 -24.49 -16.47
C PRO A 468 -15.59 -23.11 -16.47
N GLU A 469 -15.89 -22.25 -15.49
CA GLU A 469 -15.37 -20.87 -15.42
C GLU A 469 -14.60 -20.56 -14.12
N SER A 470 -14.22 -21.59 -13.37
CA SER A 470 -13.51 -21.40 -12.10
C SER A 470 -12.49 -22.50 -11.82
N VAL A 471 -11.49 -22.13 -11.04
CA VAL A 471 -10.50 -23.06 -10.48
C VAL A 471 -10.34 -22.83 -9.00
N TYR A 472 -10.05 -23.91 -8.29
CA TYR A 472 -9.90 -23.95 -6.85
C TYR A 472 -8.61 -24.68 -6.52
N LEU A 473 -7.86 -24.20 -5.54
CA LEU A 473 -6.59 -24.77 -5.12
C LEU A 473 -6.54 -24.84 -3.60
N ALA A 474 -6.17 -26.00 -3.09
CA ALA A 474 -5.76 -26.17 -1.71
C ALA A 474 -4.36 -26.77 -1.63
N ILE A 475 -3.52 -26.23 -0.75
CA ILE A 475 -2.17 -26.76 -0.47
C ILE A 475 -2.07 -27.04 1.03
N GLY A 476 -1.91 -28.31 1.38
CA GLY A 476 -1.90 -28.85 2.74
C GLY A 476 -2.92 -29.98 2.93
N THR A 477 -2.93 -30.56 4.13
CA THR A 477 -3.75 -31.74 4.45
C THR A 477 -5.24 -31.45 4.38
N ASP A 478 -6.04 -32.46 4.00
CA ASP A 478 -7.51 -32.39 3.93
C ASP A 478 -8.04 -31.29 2.98
N GLY A 479 -7.22 -30.88 2.00
CA GLY A 479 -7.52 -29.76 1.10
C GLY A 479 -8.88 -29.85 0.42
N MET A 480 -9.31 -31.04 -0.02
CA MET A 480 -10.63 -31.24 -0.64
C MET A 480 -11.79 -30.89 0.29
N GLU A 481 -11.75 -31.30 1.56
CA GLU A 481 -12.82 -30.98 2.51
C GLU A 481 -12.89 -29.47 2.74
N HIS A 482 -11.74 -28.82 2.84
CA HIS A 482 -11.66 -27.37 2.93
C HIS A 482 -12.22 -26.68 1.69
N LEU A 483 -11.89 -27.14 0.49
CA LEU A 483 -12.44 -26.57 -0.76
C LEU A 483 -13.96 -26.70 -0.82
N ILE A 484 -14.51 -27.90 -0.54
CA ILE A 484 -15.97 -28.13 -0.52
C ILE A 484 -16.65 -27.14 0.44
N ARG A 485 -16.11 -27.01 1.66
CA ARG A 485 -16.64 -26.08 2.66
C ARG A 485 -16.66 -24.63 2.17
N GLN A 486 -15.60 -24.17 1.52
CA GLN A 486 -15.53 -22.78 1.04
C GLN A 486 -16.34 -22.53 -0.24
N ILE A 487 -16.53 -23.55 -1.08
CA ILE A 487 -17.49 -23.51 -2.19
C ILE A 487 -18.91 -23.31 -1.64
N ASP A 488 -19.31 -24.10 -0.64
CA ASP A 488 -20.63 -23.97 0.00
C ASP A 488 -20.81 -22.61 0.72
N ALA A 489 -19.75 -22.12 1.37
CA ALA A 489 -19.76 -20.80 1.99
C ALA A 489 -19.90 -19.68 0.96
N SER A 490 -19.25 -19.80 -0.20
CA SER A 490 -19.36 -18.82 -1.29
C SER A 490 -20.77 -18.82 -1.89
N ALA A 491 -21.37 -19.99 -2.09
CA ALA A 491 -22.76 -20.11 -2.53
C ALA A 491 -23.74 -19.43 -1.53
N SER A 492 -23.45 -19.50 -0.23
CA SER A 492 -24.25 -18.85 0.82
C SER A 492 -24.06 -17.33 0.89
N ALA A 493 -22.93 -16.81 0.39
CA ALA A 493 -22.60 -15.39 0.34
C ALA A 493 -22.91 -14.73 -1.02
N SER A 494 -23.50 -15.48 -1.95
CA SER A 494 -23.84 -15.00 -3.31
C SER A 494 -24.69 -13.73 -3.28
N GLY A 495 -24.39 -12.79 -4.19
CA GLY A 495 -25.09 -11.50 -4.30
C GLY A 495 -24.68 -10.45 -3.26
N GLN A 496 -23.63 -10.72 -2.46
CA GLN A 496 -23.06 -9.72 -1.57
C GLN A 496 -21.93 -8.98 -2.27
N SER A 497 -22.00 -7.65 -2.24
CA SER A 497 -20.89 -6.82 -2.72
C SER A 497 -19.66 -6.99 -1.83
N VAL A 498 -18.51 -7.04 -2.47
CA VAL A 498 -17.19 -7.07 -1.84
C VAL A 498 -16.42 -5.80 -2.22
N ASP A 499 -15.37 -5.50 -1.46
CA ASP A 499 -14.42 -4.47 -1.85
C ASP A 499 -13.65 -4.90 -3.11
N PRO A 500 -13.36 -3.99 -4.04
CA PRO A 500 -12.51 -4.28 -5.19
C PRO A 500 -11.15 -4.91 -4.84
N LEU A 501 -10.58 -4.48 -3.71
CA LEU A 501 -9.41 -5.12 -3.13
C LEU A 501 -9.57 -5.15 -1.61
N HIS A 502 -9.33 -6.32 -1.04
CA HIS A 502 -9.14 -6.49 0.40
C HIS A 502 -7.95 -7.42 0.60
N ALA A 503 -6.98 -7.00 1.39
CA ALA A 503 -5.91 -7.85 1.88
C ALA A 503 -5.73 -7.61 3.39
N GLU A 504 -5.62 -8.69 4.15
CA GLU A 504 -5.44 -8.67 5.59
C GLU A 504 -4.39 -9.70 6.01
N PHE A 505 -3.55 -9.30 6.95
CA PHE A 505 -2.51 -10.11 7.55
C PHE A 505 -2.63 -10.03 9.07
N LYS A 506 -2.61 -11.17 9.76
CA LYS A 506 -2.60 -11.28 11.23
C LYS A 506 -1.23 -11.70 11.71
N LEU A 507 -0.62 -10.89 12.57
CA LEU A 507 0.78 -11.10 12.96
C LEU A 507 0.97 -12.29 13.91
N THR A 508 0.05 -12.50 14.86
CA THR A 508 0.09 -13.55 15.88
C THR A 508 0.23 -14.94 15.27
N PRO A 509 -0.69 -15.43 14.41
CA PRO A 509 -0.54 -16.76 13.82
C PRO A 509 0.72 -16.90 12.95
N MET A 510 1.21 -15.82 12.34
CA MET A 510 2.47 -15.84 11.59
C MET A 510 3.69 -16.01 12.52
N LEU A 511 3.72 -15.31 13.66
CA LEU A 511 4.78 -15.42 14.65
C LEU A 511 4.76 -16.79 15.36
N GLU A 512 3.58 -17.29 15.73
CA GLU A 512 3.41 -18.62 16.32
C GLU A 512 3.87 -19.73 15.37
N PHE A 513 3.51 -19.61 14.09
CA PHE A 513 4.01 -20.50 13.05
C PHE A 513 5.53 -20.46 12.96
N ALA A 514 6.13 -19.26 12.84
CA ALA A 514 7.58 -19.11 12.79
C ALA A 514 8.29 -19.66 14.03
N GLU A 515 7.76 -19.42 15.24
CA GLU A 515 8.30 -19.98 16.49
C GLU A 515 8.21 -21.51 16.49
N SER A 516 7.13 -22.10 15.97
CA SER A 516 6.98 -23.56 15.88
C SER A 516 8.00 -24.22 14.95
N MET A 517 8.48 -23.47 13.95
CA MET A 517 9.44 -23.89 12.94
C MET A 517 10.87 -23.72 13.41
N ALA A 518 11.20 -22.55 13.95
CA ALA A 518 12.54 -22.18 14.39
C ALA A 518 12.48 -21.45 15.75
N PRO A 519 12.27 -22.19 16.86
CA PRO A 519 12.12 -21.59 18.18
C PRO A 519 13.34 -20.76 18.57
N ASN A 520 13.15 -19.49 18.89
CA ASN A 520 14.21 -18.67 19.45
C ASN A 520 13.65 -17.59 20.41
N PRO A 521 14.48 -17.03 21.31
CA PRO A 521 14.02 -16.08 22.32
C PRO A 521 13.43 -14.78 21.75
N VAL A 522 13.91 -14.33 20.58
CA VAL A 522 13.42 -13.09 19.95
C VAL A 522 12.00 -13.29 19.44
N LEU A 523 11.74 -14.37 18.68
CA LEU A 523 10.38 -14.69 18.21
C LEU A 523 9.41 -14.83 19.38
N ARG A 524 9.79 -15.53 20.45
CA ARG A 524 8.95 -15.67 21.65
C ARG A 524 8.60 -14.31 22.27
N SER A 525 9.58 -13.41 22.34
CA SER A 525 9.35 -12.05 22.86
C SER A 525 8.41 -11.25 21.96
N LEU A 526 8.50 -11.40 20.63
CA LEU A 526 7.58 -10.76 19.69
C LEU A 526 6.17 -11.32 19.83
N THR A 527 6.00 -12.64 19.90
CA THR A 527 4.70 -13.30 20.09
C THR A 527 4.03 -12.84 21.39
N GLN A 528 4.78 -12.78 22.51
CA GLN A 528 4.26 -12.30 23.79
C GLN A 528 3.88 -10.81 23.78
N MET A 529 4.54 -10.00 22.95
CA MET A 529 4.23 -8.58 22.86
C MET A 529 2.88 -8.34 22.18
N VAL A 530 2.56 -9.13 21.16
CA VAL A 530 1.35 -8.93 20.34
C VAL A 530 0.14 -9.72 20.84
N SER A 531 0.33 -10.72 21.72
CA SER A 531 -0.74 -11.65 22.12
C SER A 531 -1.97 -11.00 22.76
N ASP A 532 -1.81 -9.83 23.39
CA ASP A 532 -2.90 -9.08 24.03
C ASP A 532 -3.33 -7.83 23.21
N GLN A 533 -2.90 -7.74 21.95
CA GLN A 533 -3.10 -6.58 21.09
C GLN A 533 -3.80 -6.95 19.79
N PRO A 534 -4.65 -6.06 19.23
CA PRO A 534 -5.09 -6.18 17.85
C PRO A 534 -3.87 -6.04 16.94
N ASP A 535 -3.71 -6.95 15.99
CA ASP A 535 -2.46 -7.21 15.29
C ASP A 535 -2.63 -7.37 13.78
N HIS A 536 -3.69 -6.77 13.22
CA HIS A 536 -3.99 -6.81 11.81
C HIS A 536 -3.27 -5.68 11.05
N LEU A 537 -2.69 -6.05 9.92
CA LEU A 537 -2.35 -5.15 8.82
C LEU A 537 -3.42 -5.32 7.73
N ARG A 538 -4.13 -4.24 7.39
CA ARG A 538 -5.22 -4.28 6.40
C ARG A 538 -4.97 -3.29 5.26
N MET A 539 -5.14 -3.74 4.03
CA MET A 539 -5.19 -2.90 2.83
C MET A 539 -6.55 -3.09 2.17
N ARG A 540 -7.27 -1.99 1.95
CA ARG A 540 -8.60 -2.01 1.31
C ARG A 540 -8.66 -0.96 0.21
N VAL A 541 -9.36 -1.31 -0.87
CA VAL A 541 -9.76 -0.36 -1.90
C VAL A 541 -11.28 -0.39 -1.96
N THR A 542 -11.91 0.75 -1.68
CA THR A 542 -13.36 0.92 -1.79
C THR A 542 -13.69 1.89 -2.91
N ALA A 543 -14.81 1.67 -3.58
CA ALA A 543 -15.33 2.57 -4.60
C ALA A 543 -16.78 2.95 -4.25
N ASP A 544 -17.10 4.24 -4.33
CA ASP A 544 -18.45 4.76 -4.14
C ASP A 544 -18.72 6.00 -5.03
N GLU A 545 -19.99 6.39 -5.14
CA GLU A 545 -20.40 7.51 -6.00
C GLU A 545 -19.99 8.90 -5.46
N GLU A 546 -19.81 9.04 -4.14
CA GLU A 546 -19.60 10.32 -3.47
C GLU A 546 -18.12 10.73 -3.45
N ASN A 547 -17.26 9.79 -3.07
CA ASN A 547 -15.84 9.95 -2.79
C ASN A 547 -14.96 9.39 -3.91
N GLY A 548 -15.51 8.60 -4.84
CA GLY A 548 -14.76 7.97 -5.90
C GLY A 548 -14.06 6.70 -5.42
N VAL A 549 -12.74 6.64 -5.52
CA VAL A 549 -11.93 5.51 -5.04
C VAL A 549 -11.10 5.90 -3.81
N MET A 550 -11.13 5.06 -2.78
CA MET A 550 -10.30 5.20 -1.58
C MET A 550 -9.40 3.98 -1.43
N TYR A 551 -8.09 4.24 -1.31
CA TYR A 551 -7.09 3.27 -0.89
C TYR A 551 -6.79 3.51 0.59
N ARG A 552 -7.01 2.50 1.44
CA ARG A 552 -6.76 2.58 2.88
C ARG A 552 -5.76 1.52 3.32
N LEU A 553 -4.68 1.95 3.98
CA LEU A 553 -3.75 1.11 4.73
C LEU A 553 -4.00 1.29 6.21
N THR A 554 -4.32 0.23 6.94
CA THR A 554 -4.57 0.24 8.40
C THR A 554 -3.55 -0.62 9.13
N LEU A 555 -3.01 -0.08 10.22
CA LEU A 555 -2.07 -0.74 11.12
C LEU A 555 -2.67 -0.76 12.53
N GLU A 556 -2.85 -1.94 13.11
CA GLU A 556 -3.27 -2.08 14.50
C GLU A 556 -2.07 -2.06 15.47
N GLU A 557 -2.36 -1.85 16.76
CA GLU A 557 -1.38 -1.64 17.83
C GLU A 557 -0.27 -2.70 17.90
N GLY A 558 -0.59 -3.97 17.68
CA GLY A 558 0.37 -5.07 17.64
C GLY A 558 1.39 -4.92 16.50
N ILE A 559 0.94 -4.46 15.32
CA ILE A 559 1.83 -4.13 14.19
C ILE A 559 2.73 -2.94 14.55
N LEU A 560 2.15 -1.89 15.15
CA LEU A 560 2.87 -0.68 15.56
C LEU A 560 3.96 -0.98 16.60
N SER A 561 3.64 -1.85 17.56
CA SER A 561 4.57 -2.28 18.61
C SER A 561 5.80 -2.98 18.02
N VAL A 562 5.61 -3.91 17.08
CA VAL A 562 6.71 -4.63 16.43
C VAL A 562 7.55 -3.72 15.54
N LEU A 563 6.93 -2.81 14.79
CA LEU A 563 7.65 -1.79 14.01
C LEU A 563 8.49 -0.88 14.92
N GLY A 564 7.93 -0.46 16.05
CA GLY A 564 8.62 0.32 17.07
C GLY A 564 9.87 -0.39 17.60
N GLN A 565 9.75 -1.67 17.96
CA GLN A 565 10.91 -2.46 18.39
C GLN A 565 11.96 -2.63 17.29
N ALA A 566 11.56 -2.88 16.04
CA ALA A 566 12.49 -2.97 14.93
C ALA A 566 13.31 -1.67 14.78
N VAL A 567 12.66 -0.51 14.86
CA VAL A 567 13.35 0.79 14.83
C VAL A 567 14.30 0.96 16.03
N GLN A 568 13.95 0.50 17.22
CA GLN A 568 14.85 0.57 18.38
C GLN A 568 16.07 -0.35 18.22
N MET A 569 15.87 -1.57 17.74
CA MET A 569 16.94 -2.56 17.54
C MET A 569 17.91 -2.14 16.43
N PHE A 570 17.41 -1.56 15.33
CA PHE A 570 18.22 -1.26 14.15
C PHE A 570 18.53 0.24 13.96
N GLY A 571 17.73 1.13 14.54
CA GLY A 571 17.82 2.59 14.35
C GLY A 571 18.73 3.31 15.33
N VAL A 572 19.01 2.75 16.51
CA VAL A 572 19.84 3.41 17.54
C VAL A 572 21.35 3.23 17.26
N ASN A 573 21.74 2.26 16.44
CA ASN A 573 23.13 2.04 16.00
C ASN A 573 23.37 2.30 14.49
N GLY A 574 22.37 2.77 13.75
CA GLY A 574 22.39 2.90 12.28
C GLY A 574 23.15 4.10 11.71
N GLY A 575 24.05 4.71 12.47
CA GLY A 575 25.07 5.62 11.94
C GLY A 575 26.22 4.84 11.29
N GLY A 576 25.93 4.09 10.23
CA GLY A 576 26.95 3.37 9.47
C GLY A 576 26.53 1.98 9.01
N GLY A 577 26.17 1.87 7.73
CA GLY A 577 26.30 0.64 6.96
C GLY A 577 25.22 -0.43 7.18
N PHE A 578 24.11 -0.28 6.45
CA PHE A 578 23.53 -1.39 5.68
C PHE A 578 23.40 -0.93 4.23
#